data_AF-A0A225AEJ3-F1
#
_entry.id   AF-A0A225AEJ3-F1
#
_cell.length_a   1.000
_cell.length_b   1.000
_cell.length_c   1.000
_cell.angle_alpha   90.00
_cell.angle_beta   90.00
_cell.angle_gamma   90.00
#
_symmetry.space_group_name_H-M   'P 1'
#
loop_
_entity.id
_entity.type
_entity.pdbx_description
1 polymer ?
#
loop_
_entity_poly.entity_id
_entity_poly.type
_entity_poly.pdbx_seq_one_letter_code
_entity_poly.pdbx_strand_id
1 'polypeptide(L)'
;MIQTNRRAGIGLLGWDFAMETSSIAEFLEESFDILSVGGGTAGSVLASRLSENPEIRVGLIEAGHSRLGDPNIELPTAVGKMLHNPAYDWAFRSIPQIGTGGRVYHIPRGRMLGGSSGINFMYYGRPSEEDITQWSEALGITGWSWPELLSYFKRTERLELDQPNIRDRNVDECPLNTKYHGLSGAIHTSFSTWSLPLEKDLLRAFDEVSRQPRTPTMEDILAFIARFSPPTEQKKPIRSYALNGYLAPVSGRRNLKVLTGAVVCKILLKWPQNGEHGVDRSPPSACD
;
A
#
# COMPACT_ATOMS: atom_id res chain seq x y z
N MET A 1 24.51 -3.83 -28.43
CA MET A 1 25.10 -4.30 -27.16
C MET A 1 24.96 -3.16 -26.15
N ILE A 2 23.76 -3.01 -25.56
CA ILE A 2 23.48 -1.95 -24.57
C ILE A 2 23.64 -2.62 -23.21
N GLN A 3 24.74 -2.32 -22.52
CA GLN A 3 24.92 -2.71 -21.13
C GLN A 3 23.94 -1.90 -20.28
N THR A 4 22.84 -2.51 -19.85
CA THR A 4 22.03 -1.98 -18.76
C THR A 4 22.84 -2.18 -17.47
N ASN A 5 23.37 -1.09 -16.92
CA ASN A 5 24.01 -1.09 -15.61
C ASN A 5 22.95 -1.46 -14.55
N ARG A 6 22.81 -2.75 -14.24
CA ARG A 6 22.16 -3.23 -13.01
C ARG A 6 23.03 -2.77 -11.84
N ARG A 7 22.82 -1.54 -11.36
CA ARG A 7 23.33 -1.15 -10.04
C ARG A 7 22.48 -1.88 -9.01
N ALA A 8 23.01 -2.97 -8.47
CA ALA A 8 22.62 -3.45 -7.15
C ALA A 8 22.91 -2.29 -6.18
N GLY A 9 21.86 -1.55 -5.80
CA GLY A 9 21.96 -0.58 -4.74
C GLY A 9 22.12 -1.35 -3.44
N ILE A 10 23.29 -1.27 -2.81
CA ILE A 10 23.45 -1.71 -1.42
C ILE A 10 22.59 -0.77 -0.59
N GLY A 11 21.37 -1.19 -0.27
CA GLY A 11 20.53 -0.48 0.69
C GLY A 11 21.28 -0.36 2.01
N LEU A 12 21.07 0.74 2.74
CA LEU A 12 21.74 1.09 4.00
C LEU A 12 21.65 0.01 5.12
N LEU A 13 21.01 -1.13 4.86
CA LEU A 13 20.65 -2.17 5.81
C LEU A 13 21.06 -3.60 5.38
N GLY A 14 21.88 -3.74 4.33
CA GLY A 14 22.52 -5.02 3.95
C GLY A 14 21.56 -6.05 3.35
N TRP A 15 20.56 -5.61 2.59
CA TRP A 15 19.62 -6.50 1.91
C TRP A 15 19.83 -6.46 0.39
N ASP A 16 20.17 -7.60 -0.21
CA ASP A 16 20.13 -7.80 -1.67
C ASP A 16 18.69 -8.11 -2.13
N PHE A 17 17.77 -7.16 -1.95
CA PHE A 17 16.49 -7.22 -2.65
C PHE A 17 16.53 -6.21 -3.79
N ALA A 18 17.10 -6.62 -4.92
CA ALA A 18 16.78 -5.98 -6.18
C ALA A 18 15.43 -6.55 -6.64
N MET A 19 14.44 -5.68 -6.83
CA MET A 19 13.21 -6.13 -7.48
C MET A 19 13.48 -6.31 -8.97
N GLU A 20 13.23 -7.52 -9.47
CA GLU A 20 13.28 -7.76 -10.91
C GLU A 20 12.11 -7.06 -11.62
N THR A 21 12.46 -6.26 -12.63
CA THR A 21 11.51 -5.61 -13.53
C THR A 21 11.86 -5.98 -14.96
N SER A 22 10.86 -6.14 -15.80
CA SER A 22 11.03 -6.43 -17.22
C SER A 22 11.36 -5.16 -18.01
N SER A 23 12.19 -5.31 -19.04
CA SER A 23 12.26 -4.32 -20.12
C SER A 23 10.96 -4.31 -20.94
N ILE A 24 10.73 -3.25 -21.71
CA ILE A 24 9.57 -3.15 -22.61
C ILE A 24 9.55 -4.33 -23.60
N ALA A 25 10.71 -4.67 -24.19
CA ALA A 25 10.80 -5.76 -25.16
C ALA A 25 10.38 -7.11 -24.54
N GLU A 26 10.98 -7.48 -23.40
CA GLU A 26 10.64 -8.72 -22.69
C GLU A 26 9.16 -8.76 -22.24
N PHE A 27 8.60 -7.61 -21.84
CA PHE A 27 7.20 -7.55 -21.42
C PHE A 27 6.22 -7.74 -22.59
N LEU A 28 6.58 -7.26 -23.79
CA LEU A 28 5.74 -7.37 -24.99
C LEU A 28 5.84 -8.73 -25.68
N GLU A 29 6.89 -9.51 -25.44
CA GLU A 29 7.04 -10.88 -25.95
C GLU A 29 6.13 -11.90 -25.24
N GLU A 30 5.57 -11.51 -24.09
CA GLU A 30 4.75 -12.38 -23.25
C GLU A 30 3.25 -12.09 -23.43
N SER A 31 2.42 -13.13 -23.42
CA SER A 31 0.97 -13.00 -23.19
C SER A 31 0.67 -13.07 -21.70
N PHE A 32 -0.39 -12.41 -21.25
CA PHE A 32 -0.83 -12.43 -19.86
C PHE A 32 -2.30 -12.84 -19.79
N ASP A 33 -2.65 -13.65 -18.80
CA ASP A 33 -4.04 -13.95 -18.47
C ASP A 33 -4.67 -12.77 -17.74
N ILE A 34 -3.88 -12.12 -16.87
CA ILE A 34 -4.30 -10.98 -16.09
C ILE A 34 -3.24 -9.88 -16.19
N LEU A 35 -3.69 -8.67 -16.54
CA LEU A 35 -2.85 -7.47 -16.60
C LEU A 35 -3.33 -6.46 -15.55
N SER A 36 -2.52 -6.23 -14.53
CA SER A 36 -2.75 -5.21 -13.51
C SER A 36 -2.22 -3.85 -13.96
N VAL A 37 -3.09 -2.85 -14.01
CA VAL A 37 -2.71 -1.46 -14.30
C VAL A 37 -2.52 -0.71 -12.98
N GLY A 38 -1.27 -0.40 -12.68
CA GLY A 38 -0.83 0.20 -11.43
C GLY A 38 -0.29 -0.84 -10.45
N GLY A 39 0.94 -0.63 -10.01
CA GLY A 39 1.61 -1.38 -8.96
C GLY A 39 1.45 -0.78 -7.58
N GLY A 40 0.33 -0.09 -7.33
CA GLY A 40 0.00 0.53 -6.05
C GLY A 40 -0.37 -0.48 -4.96
N THR A 41 -1.02 -0.01 -3.90
CA THR A 41 -1.39 -0.85 -2.74
C THR A 41 -2.19 -2.08 -3.13
N ALA A 42 -3.30 -1.91 -3.87
CA ALA A 42 -4.14 -3.03 -4.28
C ALA A 42 -3.51 -3.85 -5.41
N GLY A 43 -2.92 -3.20 -6.41
CA GLY A 43 -2.28 -3.89 -7.56
C GLY A 43 -1.13 -4.80 -7.14
N SER A 44 -0.34 -4.38 -6.15
CA SER A 44 0.71 -5.22 -5.55
C SER A 44 0.15 -6.48 -4.90
N VAL A 45 -0.94 -6.35 -4.14
CA VAL A 45 -1.62 -7.50 -3.52
C VAL A 45 -2.16 -8.45 -4.58
N LEU A 46 -2.89 -7.89 -5.57
CA LEU A 46 -3.52 -8.67 -6.62
C LEU A 46 -2.49 -9.47 -7.42
N ALA A 47 -1.43 -8.82 -7.89
CA ALA A 47 -0.39 -9.50 -8.66
C ALA A 47 0.36 -10.55 -7.84
N SER A 48 0.64 -10.26 -6.56
CA SER A 48 1.26 -11.22 -5.65
C SER A 48 0.39 -12.44 -5.40
N ARG A 49 -0.92 -12.27 -5.17
CA ARG A 49 -1.83 -13.39 -4.90
C ARG A 49 -2.17 -14.20 -6.15
N LEU A 50 -2.43 -13.56 -7.28
CA LEU A 50 -2.73 -14.28 -8.53
C LEU A 50 -1.55 -15.12 -9.00
N SER A 51 -0.32 -14.60 -8.86
CA SER A 51 0.89 -15.33 -9.26
C SER A 51 1.26 -16.48 -8.32
N GLU A 52 0.54 -16.70 -7.20
CA GLU A 52 0.71 -17.91 -6.38
C GLU A 52 0.33 -19.17 -7.16
N ASN A 53 -0.62 -19.06 -8.09
CA ASN A 53 -0.91 -20.12 -9.05
C ASN A 53 0.05 -20.02 -10.25
N PRO A 54 0.97 -20.98 -10.45
CA PRO A 54 1.95 -20.92 -11.54
C PRO A 54 1.32 -21.00 -12.94
N GLU A 55 0.07 -21.45 -13.05
CA GLU A 55 -0.68 -21.52 -14.31
C GLU A 55 -1.20 -20.14 -14.77
N ILE A 56 -1.27 -19.15 -13.87
CA ILE A 56 -1.76 -17.80 -14.20
C ILE A 56 -0.57 -16.90 -14.51
N ARG A 57 -0.50 -16.39 -15.74
CA ARG A 57 0.50 -15.44 -16.20
C ARG A 57 0.04 -14.01 -15.91
N VAL A 58 0.72 -13.35 -14.98
CA VAL A 58 0.37 -12.03 -14.48
C VAL A 58 1.35 -10.98 -15.00
N GLY A 59 0.81 -9.97 -15.68
CA GLY A 59 1.53 -8.75 -16.03
C GLY A 59 1.14 -7.62 -15.07
N LEU A 60 2.10 -6.79 -14.67
CA LEU A 60 1.84 -5.57 -13.92
C LEU A 60 2.55 -4.39 -14.57
N ILE A 61 1.82 -3.31 -14.82
CA ILE A 61 2.37 -2.07 -15.40
C ILE A 61 2.28 -0.96 -14.35
N GLU A 62 3.39 -0.30 -14.04
CA GLU A 62 3.47 0.83 -13.11
C GLU A 62 4.10 2.06 -13.76
N ALA A 63 3.50 3.22 -13.53
CA ALA A 63 3.93 4.50 -14.07
C ALA A 63 5.24 5.01 -13.47
N GLY A 64 5.46 4.75 -12.17
CA GLY A 64 6.72 5.05 -11.50
C GLY A 64 7.73 3.92 -11.58
N HIS A 65 8.89 4.12 -10.96
CA HIS A 65 9.94 3.11 -10.85
C HIS A 65 9.87 2.32 -9.54
N SER A 66 10.61 1.21 -9.44
CA SER A 66 10.94 0.63 -8.14
C SER A 66 11.85 1.58 -7.37
N ARG A 67 11.56 1.75 -6.08
CA ARG A 67 12.36 2.55 -5.14
C ARG A 67 12.70 1.76 -3.88
N LEU A 68 12.77 0.44 -4.00
CA LEU A 68 13.14 -0.44 -2.91
C LEU A 68 14.56 -0.07 -2.42
N GLY A 69 14.77 0.02 -1.10
CA GLY A 69 16.04 0.49 -0.52
C GLY A 69 16.19 2.02 -0.43
N ASP A 70 15.23 2.82 -0.93
CA ASP A 70 15.31 4.28 -0.83
C ASP A 70 15.03 4.76 0.61
N PRO A 71 16.00 5.44 1.28
CA PRO A 71 15.82 5.89 2.66
C PRO A 71 14.67 6.89 2.84
N ASN A 72 14.28 7.64 1.80
CA ASN A 72 13.15 8.55 1.89
C ASN A 72 11.81 7.81 2.05
N ILE A 73 11.74 6.57 1.56
CA ILE A 73 10.56 5.70 1.68
C ILE A 73 10.65 4.86 2.94
N GLU A 74 11.81 4.23 3.16
CA GLU A 74 12.00 3.27 4.25
C GLU A 74 11.94 3.93 5.62
N LEU A 75 12.47 5.15 5.76
CA LEU A 75 12.44 5.86 7.04
C LEU A 75 11.07 6.51 7.26
N PRO A 76 10.34 6.13 8.33
CA PRO A 76 9.03 6.69 8.65
C PRO A 76 9.01 8.23 8.74
N THR A 77 10.09 8.84 9.22
CA THR A 77 10.21 10.28 9.44
C THR A 77 10.46 11.09 8.16
N ALA A 78 10.68 10.43 7.01
CA ALA A 78 11.07 11.10 5.77
C ALA A 78 9.91 11.46 4.84
N VAL A 79 8.64 11.19 5.22
CA VAL A 79 7.44 11.42 4.36
C VAL A 79 7.41 12.82 3.73
N GLY A 80 7.75 13.86 4.50
CA GLY A 80 7.75 15.23 4.00
C GLY A 80 8.69 15.50 2.80
N LYS A 81 9.71 14.66 2.57
CA LYS A 81 10.63 14.78 1.42
C LYS A 81 10.03 14.23 0.12
N MET A 82 9.00 13.40 0.22
CA MET A 82 8.37 12.74 -0.93
C MET A 82 7.17 13.51 -1.47
N LEU A 83 6.46 14.24 -0.60
CA LEU A 83 5.31 15.04 -0.99
C LEU A 83 5.74 16.15 -1.96
N HIS A 84 4.94 16.39 -3.01
CA HIS A 84 5.23 17.31 -4.12
C HIS A 84 6.44 16.96 -4.99
N ASN A 85 7.15 15.87 -4.69
CA ASN A 85 8.32 15.48 -5.45
C ASN A 85 7.88 14.52 -6.58
N PRO A 86 7.98 14.91 -7.87
CA PRO A 86 7.51 14.09 -8.99
C PRO A 86 8.21 12.73 -9.12
N ALA A 87 9.34 12.54 -8.41
CA ALA A 87 10.03 11.27 -8.31
C ALA A 87 9.28 10.21 -7.47
N TYR A 88 8.38 10.63 -6.58
CA TYR A 88 7.63 9.78 -5.64
C TYR A 88 6.12 9.99 -5.69
N ASP A 89 5.69 11.18 -6.10
CA ASP A 89 4.32 11.66 -6.02
C ASP A 89 3.87 12.15 -7.40
N TRP A 90 2.65 11.81 -7.81
CA TRP A 90 2.01 12.41 -8.99
C TRP A 90 1.84 13.92 -8.84
N ALA A 91 1.85 14.43 -7.61
CA ALA A 91 1.75 15.84 -7.27
C ALA A 91 0.51 16.51 -7.88
N PHE A 92 -0.59 15.76 -7.96
CA PHE A 92 -1.86 16.27 -8.48
C PHE A 92 -2.30 17.50 -7.70
N ARG A 93 -3.05 18.35 -8.39
CA ARG A 93 -3.67 19.53 -7.81
C ARG A 93 -5.17 19.47 -8.03
N SER A 94 -5.93 19.85 -7.02
CA SER A 94 -7.36 20.09 -7.19
C SER A 94 -7.56 21.28 -8.13
N ILE A 95 -8.74 21.37 -8.73
CA ILE A 95 -9.23 22.68 -9.22
C ILE A 95 -9.42 23.64 -8.02
N PRO A 96 -9.54 24.96 -8.23
CA PRO A 96 -9.89 25.90 -7.18
C PRO A 96 -11.18 25.48 -6.46
N GLN A 97 -11.15 25.39 -5.13
CA GLN A 97 -12.28 24.94 -4.31
C GLN A 97 -13.09 26.12 -3.78
N ILE A 98 -14.36 26.22 -4.18
CA ILE A 98 -15.25 27.34 -3.82
C ILE A 98 -15.45 27.42 -2.30
N GLY A 99 -15.64 26.28 -1.64
CA GLY A 99 -15.90 26.21 -0.19
C GLY A 99 -14.73 26.68 0.70
N THR A 100 -13.55 26.92 0.12
CA THR A 100 -12.37 27.38 0.87
C THR A 100 -11.77 28.66 0.29
N GLY A 101 -12.58 29.45 -0.42
CA GLY A 101 -12.18 30.74 -0.98
C GLY A 101 -11.28 30.61 -2.21
N GLY A 102 -11.48 29.58 -3.04
CA GLY A 102 -10.75 29.38 -4.29
C GLY A 102 -9.37 28.77 -4.12
N ARG A 103 -9.06 28.17 -2.96
CA ARG A 103 -7.75 27.53 -2.73
C ARG A 103 -7.58 26.31 -3.64
N VAL A 104 -6.34 26.09 -4.07
CA VAL A 104 -5.90 24.90 -4.81
C VAL A 104 -5.09 24.02 -3.86
N TYR A 105 -5.49 22.75 -3.75
CA TYR A 105 -4.88 21.80 -2.84
C TYR A 105 -4.01 20.80 -3.58
N HIS A 106 -2.90 20.44 -2.96
CA HIS A 106 -2.12 19.29 -3.37
C HIS A 106 -2.83 18.00 -2.97
N ILE A 107 -2.90 17.07 -3.91
CA ILE A 107 -3.53 15.74 -3.76
C ILE A 107 -2.44 14.68 -3.97
N PRO A 108 -1.70 14.31 -2.92
CA PRO A 108 -0.59 13.37 -3.05
C PRO A 108 -1.07 11.97 -3.46
N ARG A 109 -0.41 11.41 -4.47
CA ARG A 109 -0.61 10.03 -4.93
C ARG A 109 0.75 9.41 -5.27
N GLY A 110 1.07 8.27 -4.68
CA GLY A 110 2.38 7.65 -4.93
C GLY A 110 2.53 7.22 -6.40
N ARG A 111 3.65 7.60 -7.01
CA ARG A 111 4.04 7.25 -8.39
C ARG A 111 5.31 6.39 -8.37
N MET A 112 5.14 5.16 -7.92
CA MET A 112 6.18 4.14 -7.79
C MET A 112 5.54 2.81 -7.46
N LEU A 113 6.30 1.71 -7.54
CA LEU A 113 5.82 0.43 -7.02
C LEU A 113 5.54 0.52 -5.52
N GLY A 114 4.41 -0.05 -5.09
CA GLY A 114 3.78 0.16 -3.79
C GLY A 114 2.84 1.37 -3.72
N GLY A 115 2.94 2.31 -4.67
CA GLY A 115 2.08 3.48 -4.80
C GLY A 115 1.98 4.30 -3.51
N SER A 116 0.76 4.74 -3.18
CA SER A 116 0.53 5.58 -2.00
C SER A 116 0.91 4.93 -0.66
N SER A 117 1.00 3.60 -0.56
CA SER A 117 1.51 2.96 0.67
C SER A 117 2.98 3.29 0.97
N GLY A 118 3.75 3.65 -0.06
CA GLY A 118 5.14 4.08 0.11
C GLY A 118 5.31 5.54 0.50
N ILE A 119 4.28 6.39 0.35
CA ILE A 119 4.34 7.82 0.70
C ILE A 119 3.35 8.23 1.81
N ASN A 120 2.51 7.31 2.32
CA ASN A 120 1.54 7.62 3.36
C ASN A 120 2.22 7.84 4.73
N PHE A 121 1.42 8.29 5.70
CA PHE A 121 1.86 8.51 7.08
C PHE A 121 1.84 7.24 7.96
N MET A 122 1.72 6.05 7.37
CA MET A 122 1.77 4.74 8.06
C MET A 122 0.75 4.55 9.18
N TYR A 123 -0.32 5.33 9.17
CA TYR A 123 -1.46 5.10 10.03
C TYR A 123 -2.17 3.81 9.60
N TYR A 124 -2.43 2.92 10.55
CA TYR A 124 -3.16 1.69 10.32
C TYR A 124 -4.42 1.69 11.17
N GLY A 125 -5.55 1.76 10.48
CA GLY A 125 -6.87 1.60 11.06
C GLY A 125 -7.75 0.87 10.07
N ARG A 126 -8.88 0.39 10.56
CA ARG A 126 -9.90 -0.25 9.74
C ARG A 126 -11.19 0.58 9.83
N PRO A 127 -12.07 0.47 8.82
CA PRO A 127 -13.42 1.00 8.94
C PRO A 127 -14.14 0.35 10.13
N SER A 128 -15.15 1.03 10.67
CA SER A 128 -16.00 0.42 11.68
C SER A 128 -16.84 -0.72 11.08
N GLU A 129 -17.29 -1.63 11.93
CA GLU A 129 -18.26 -2.66 11.52
C GLU A 129 -19.52 -2.04 10.93
N GLU A 130 -19.95 -0.90 11.47
CA GLU A 130 -21.10 -0.14 10.98
C GLU A 130 -20.86 0.40 9.57
N ASP A 131 -19.69 1.00 9.30
CA ASP A 131 -19.34 1.51 7.96
C ASP A 131 -19.36 0.39 6.92
N ILE A 132 -18.78 -0.77 7.25
CA ILE A 132 -18.77 -1.93 6.35
C ILE A 132 -20.18 -2.46 6.12
N THR A 133 -20.99 -2.54 7.18
CA THR A 133 -22.37 -3.02 7.09
C THR A 133 -23.20 -2.10 6.20
N GLN A 134 -23.16 -0.78 6.46
CA GLN A 134 -23.86 0.21 5.65
C GLN A 134 -23.41 0.16 4.19
N TRP A 135 -22.10 0.00 3.93
CA TRP A 135 -21.58 -0.12 2.57
C TRP A 135 -22.09 -1.37 1.85
N SER A 136 -22.06 -2.51 2.54
CA SER A 136 -22.57 -3.79 2.01
C SER A 136 -24.06 -3.72 1.70
N GLU A 137 -24.86 -3.14 2.59
CA GLU A 137 -26.31 -3.00 2.44
C GLU A 137 -26.68 -2.00 1.34
N ALA A 138 -26.06 -0.81 1.34
CA ALA A 138 -26.37 0.24 0.38
C ALA A 138 -26.04 -0.15 -1.06
N LEU A 139 -24.99 -0.96 -1.28
CA LEU A 139 -24.60 -1.43 -2.61
C LEU A 139 -25.12 -2.83 -2.95
N GLY A 140 -25.68 -3.56 -1.99
CA GLY A 140 -26.17 -4.93 -2.18
C GLY A 140 -25.07 -5.90 -2.62
N ILE A 141 -23.81 -5.68 -2.24
CA ILE A 141 -22.66 -6.49 -2.69
C ILE A 141 -22.48 -7.69 -1.76
N THR A 142 -22.70 -8.89 -2.27
CA THR A 142 -22.41 -10.14 -1.55
C THR A 142 -20.90 -10.30 -1.32
N GLY A 143 -20.50 -10.79 -0.14
CA GLY A 143 -19.08 -10.99 0.19
C GLY A 143 -18.39 -9.80 0.88
N TRP A 144 -19.12 -8.72 1.14
CA TRP A 144 -18.60 -7.47 1.69
C TRP A 144 -19.16 -7.11 3.08
N SER A 145 -19.74 -8.08 3.79
CA SER A 145 -20.12 -7.88 5.20
C SER A 145 -18.90 -7.81 6.12
N TRP A 146 -19.06 -7.27 7.33
CA TRP A 146 -17.98 -7.19 8.31
C TRP A 146 -17.35 -8.55 8.64
N PRO A 147 -18.11 -9.62 8.93
CA PRO A 147 -17.52 -10.94 9.18
C PRO A 147 -16.69 -11.47 8.01
N GLU A 148 -17.13 -11.21 6.77
CA GLU A 148 -16.44 -11.63 5.56
C GLU A 148 -15.12 -10.87 5.39
N LEU A 149 -15.15 -9.54 5.50
CA LEU A 149 -13.97 -8.68 5.33
C LEU A 149 -12.98 -8.76 6.49
N LEU A 150 -13.43 -9.02 7.73
CA LEU A 150 -12.55 -9.18 8.89
C LEU A 150 -11.50 -10.28 8.65
N SER A 151 -11.87 -11.36 7.95
CA SER A 151 -10.93 -12.42 7.57
C SER A 151 -9.80 -11.90 6.66
N TYR A 152 -10.12 -11.02 5.71
CA TYR A 152 -9.17 -10.41 4.78
C TYR A 152 -8.30 -9.34 5.46
N PHE A 153 -8.87 -8.56 6.38
CA PHE A 153 -8.13 -7.62 7.20
C PHE A 153 -7.07 -8.35 8.03
N LYS A 154 -7.44 -9.44 8.70
CA LYS A 154 -6.50 -10.29 9.44
C LYS A 154 -5.48 -10.95 8.52
N ARG A 155 -5.86 -11.39 7.32
CA ARG A 155 -4.93 -12.05 6.38
C ARG A 155 -3.86 -11.11 5.81
N THR A 156 -4.13 -9.81 5.81
CA THR A 156 -3.19 -8.78 5.35
C THR A 156 -2.12 -8.47 6.39
N GLU A 157 -2.50 -8.53 7.66
CA GLU A 157 -1.72 -8.04 8.79
C GLU A 157 -0.84 -9.09 9.45
N ARG A 158 0.36 -8.67 9.85
CA ARG A 158 1.18 -9.29 10.88
C ARG A 158 1.43 -8.25 11.98
N LEU A 159 0.72 -8.40 13.09
CA LEU A 159 0.97 -7.66 14.31
C LEU A 159 2.21 -8.23 15.01
N GLU A 160 3.21 -7.38 15.24
CA GLU A 160 4.51 -7.76 15.78
C GLU A 160 4.48 -7.85 17.31
N LEU A 161 3.79 -8.87 17.84
CA LEU A 161 3.51 -9.03 19.27
C LEU A 161 4.75 -9.05 20.19
N ASP A 162 5.91 -9.41 19.65
CA ASP A 162 7.17 -9.52 20.39
C ASP A 162 7.88 -8.17 20.59
N GLN A 163 7.45 -7.13 19.88
CA GLN A 163 8.07 -5.81 19.96
C GLN A 163 7.84 -5.17 21.33
N PRO A 164 8.86 -4.54 21.95
CA PRO A 164 8.73 -3.93 23.28
C PRO A 164 7.58 -2.92 23.38
N ASN A 165 7.33 -2.14 22.32
CA ASN A 165 6.24 -1.18 22.24
C ASN A 165 4.84 -1.80 22.09
N ILE A 166 4.75 -3.13 21.92
CA ILE A 166 3.50 -3.89 22.07
C ILE A 166 3.50 -4.65 23.40
N ARG A 167 4.55 -5.40 23.69
CA ARG A 167 4.64 -6.28 24.87
C ARG A 167 4.60 -5.52 26.20
N ASP A 168 5.34 -4.43 26.29
CA ASP A 168 5.60 -3.71 27.55
C ASP A 168 4.70 -2.48 27.73
N ARG A 169 3.70 -2.32 26.86
CA ARG A 169 2.84 -1.14 26.83
C ARG A 169 1.81 -1.14 27.97
N ASN A 170 1.28 0.04 28.29
CA ASN A 170 0.12 0.16 29.16
C ASN A 170 -1.19 -0.11 28.38
N VAL A 171 -1.81 -1.27 28.61
CA VAL A 171 -3.06 -1.68 27.95
C VAL A 171 -4.29 -0.85 28.38
N ASP A 172 -4.23 -0.20 29.54
CA ASP A 172 -5.31 0.68 30.02
C ASP A 172 -5.29 2.02 29.27
N GLU A 173 -4.11 2.49 28.86
CA GLU A 173 -3.95 3.73 28.08
C GLU A 173 -4.30 3.54 26.61
N CYS A 174 -3.97 2.37 26.04
CA CYS A 174 -4.29 2.01 24.67
C CYS A 174 -4.65 0.51 24.66
N PRO A 175 -5.93 0.13 24.56
CA PRO A 175 -6.35 -1.27 24.50
C PRO A 175 -5.92 -1.94 23.19
N LEU A 176 -5.86 -3.27 23.17
CA LEU A 176 -5.61 -4.07 21.96
C LEU A 176 -6.32 -5.38 22.12
N ASN A 177 -7.23 -5.66 21.20
CA ASN A 177 -7.89 -6.94 21.17
C ASN A 177 -7.31 -7.79 20.04
N THR A 178 -6.34 -8.63 20.38
CA THR A 178 -5.63 -9.51 19.44
C THR A 178 -6.56 -10.42 18.62
N LYS A 179 -7.80 -10.66 19.06
CA LYS A 179 -8.83 -11.39 18.28
C LYS A 179 -9.06 -10.76 16.90
N TYR A 180 -8.96 -9.44 16.79
CA TYR A 180 -9.19 -8.72 15.54
C TYR A 180 -7.93 -8.61 14.68
N HIS A 181 -6.74 -8.95 15.17
CA HIS A 181 -5.50 -8.76 14.42
C HIS A 181 -5.01 -10.03 13.71
N GLY A 182 -4.33 -9.80 12.59
CA GLY A 182 -3.57 -10.84 11.89
C GLY A 182 -2.17 -10.99 12.47
N LEU A 183 -1.61 -12.20 12.44
CA LEU A 183 -0.25 -12.48 12.98
C LEU A 183 0.72 -13.02 11.91
N SER A 184 0.26 -13.19 10.67
CA SER A 184 1.02 -13.90 9.63
C SER A 184 0.97 -13.23 8.26
N GLY A 185 0.28 -12.09 8.15
CA GLY A 185 0.14 -11.35 6.91
C GLY A 185 1.44 -10.70 6.42
N ALA A 186 1.34 -10.11 5.23
CA ALA A 186 2.51 -9.56 4.54
C ALA A 186 2.85 -8.13 5.00
N ILE A 187 1.89 -7.42 5.60
CA ILE A 187 2.06 -6.06 6.12
C ILE A 187 2.28 -6.15 7.61
N HIS A 188 3.45 -5.68 8.04
CA HIS A 188 3.85 -5.69 9.43
C HIS A 188 3.34 -4.43 10.14
N THR A 189 2.70 -4.60 11.30
CA THR A 189 2.10 -3.52 12.09
C THR A 189 2.65 -3.54 13.51
N SER A 190 2.79 -2.34 14.09
CA SER A 190 3.20 -2.15 15.47
C SER A 190 2.67 -0.83 16.01
N PHE A 191 3.04 -0.49 17.25
CA PHE A 191 2.92 0.89 17.73
C PHE A 191 4.18 1.68 17.42
N SER A 192 4.14 2.99 17.65
CA SER A 192 5.34 3.82 17.68
C SER A 192 6.26 3.38 18.82
N THR A 193 7.57 3.40 18.60
CA THR A 193 8.56 3.15 19.66
C THR A 193 8.80 4.37 20.56
N TRP A 194 8.16 5.50 20.22
CA TRP A 194 8.22 6.75 20.95
C TRP A 194 6.85 7.43 20.93
N SER A 195 6.45 8.01 22.05
CA SER A 195 5.22 8.78 22.21
C SER A 195 5.55 10.21 22.63
N LEU A 196 4.66 11.14 22.29
CA LEU A 196 4.79 12.53 22.73
C LEU A 196 4.50 12.60 24.24
N PRO A 197 5.31 13.31 25.06
CA PRO A 197 5.05 13.41 26.50
C PRO A 197 3.65 13.95 26.84
N LEU A 198 3.10 14.82 25.99
CA LEU A 198 1.77 15.42 26.13
C LEU A 198 0.62 14.46 25.78
N GLU A 199 0.88 13.35 25.09
CA GLU A 199 -0.14 12.43 24.59
C GLU A 199 -1.04 11.89 25.70
N LYS A 200 -0.45 11.54 26.86
CA LYS A 200 -1.20 11.06 28.03
C LYS A 200 -2.14 12.11 28.62
N ASP A 201 -1.69 13.36 28.65
CA ASP A 201 -2.50 14.47 29.16
C ASP A 201 -3.65 14.79 28.21
N LEU A 202 -3.41 14.70 26.90
CA LEU A 202 -4.44 14.85 25.87
C LEU A 202 -5.49 13.74 25.95
N LEU A 203 -5.07 12.49 26.09
CA LEU A 203 -6.00 11.36 26.22
C LEU A 203 -6.90 11.51 27.45
N ARG A 204 -6.35 11.92 28.60
CA ARG A 204 -7.14 12.21 29.81
C ARG A 204 -8.13 13.35 29.59
N ALA A 205 -7.69 14.44 28.98
CA ALA A 205 -8.57 15.57 28.67
C ALA A 205 -9.70 15.17 27.71
N PHE A 206 -9.42 14.31 26.73
CA PHE A 206 -10.44 13.78 25.82
C PHE A 206 -11.44 12.88 26.53
N ASP A 207 -11.01 12.01 27.46
CA ASP A 207 -11.93 11.18 28.24
C ASP A 207 -12.87 12.05 29.09
N GLU A 208 -12.33 13.05 29.78
CA GLU A 208 -13.08 13.96 30.65
C GLU A 208 -14.17 14.74 29.89
N VAL A 209 -13.86 15.20 28.67
CA VAL A 209 -14.76 16.00 27.86
C VAL A 209 -15.74 15.15 27.04
N SER A 210 -15.27 14.05 26.45
CA SER A 210 -16.08 13.22 25.54
C SER A 210 -17.13 12.39 26.27
N ARG A 211 -16.85 11.96 27.51
CA ARG A 211 -17.68 11.03 28.30
C ARG A 211 -18.05 9.75 27.54
N GLN A 212 -17.30 9.38 26.50
CA GLN A 212 -17.52 8.15 25.75
C GLN A 212 -16.60 7.05 26.27
N PRO A 213 -17.09 5.80 26.38
CA PRO A 213 -16.25 4.69 26.73
C PRO A 213 -15.22 4.47 25.62
N ARG A 214 -13.98 4.17 26.02
CA ARG A 214 -12.94 3.70 25.10
C ARG A 214 -13.36 2.35 24.51
N THR A 215 -13.72 2.31 23.22
CA THR A 215 -14.22 1.10 22.56
C THR A 215 -13.10 0.34 21.82
N PRO A 216 -12.80 -0.92 22.19
CA PRO A 216 -11.70 -1.68 21.57
C PRO A 216 -11.85 -1.85 20.05
N THR A 217 -13.08 -1.90 19.53
CA THR A 217 -13.36 -2.16 18.11
C THR A 217 -13.15 -0.96 17.20
N MET A 218 -13.24 0.26 17.74
CA MET A 218 -13.07 1.52 17.01
C MET A 218 -11.67 2.12 17.26
N GLU A 219 -10.95 1.64 18.28
CA GLU A 219 -9.71 2.22 18.82
C GLU A 219 -8.46 1.34 18.67
N ASP A 220 -8.56 0.18 18.03
CA ASP A 220 -7.38 -0.60 17.58
C ASP A 220 -6.68 0.08 16.38
N ILE A 221 -6.61 1.41 16.40
CA ILE A 221 -5.80 2.24 15.54
C ILE A 221 -4.34 1.99 15.93
N LEU A 222 -3.67 1.18 15.13
CA LEU A 222 -2.23 1.04 15.21
C LEU A 222 -1.63 2.26 14.51
N ALA A 223 -1.04 3.16 15.30
CA ALA A 223 -0.44 4.38 14.76
C ALA A 223 0.80 4.12 13.88
N PHE A 224 1.23 2.87 13.67
CA PHE A 224 2.49 2.61 12.99
C PHE A 224 2.53 1.29 12.17
N ILE A 225 2.58 1.41 10.85
CA ILE A 225 2.95 0.30 9.95
C ILE A 225 4.48 0.24 9.85
N ALA A 226 5.12 -0.52 10.74
CA ALA A 226 6.55 -0.80 10.67
C ALA A 226 6.84 -2.26 10.45
N ARG A 227 7.79 -2.52 9.56
CA ARG A 227 8.47 -3.80 9.44
C ARG A 227 9.68 -3.76 10.38
N PHE A 228 9.70 -4.68 11.34
CA PHE A 228 10.92 -5.01 12.04
C PHE A 228 11.64 -6.09 11.22
N SER A 229 12.93 -5.90 11.00
CA SER A 229 13.76 -6.99 10.49
C SER A 229 13.78 -8.14 11.51
N PRO A 230 14.10 -9.38 11.09
CA PRO A 230 14.23 -10.51 12.01
C PRO A 230 15.09 -10.15 13.24
N PRO A 231 14.80 -10.77 14.39
CA PRO A 231 15.16 -10.32 15.73
C PRO A 231 16.68 -10.35 15.90
N THR A 232 17.31 -9.27 15.49
CA THR A 232 18.68 -8.93 15.82
C THR A 232 18.60 -7.49 16.31
N GLU A 233 19.12 -7.25 17.51
CA GLU A 233 18.91 -6.07 18.37
C GLU A 233 19.35 -4.71 17.75
N GLN A 234 19.65 -4.64 16.46
CA GLN A 234 20.39 -3.55 15.82
C GLN A 234 19.74 -2.95 14.56
N LYS A 235 18.58 -3.45 14.08
CA LYS A 235 17.94 -2.87 12.89
C LYS A 235 16.82 -1.89 13.24
N LYS A 236 16.94 -0.66 12.71
CA LYS A 236 15.96 0.43 12.85
C LYS A 236 14.61 0.01 12.22
N PRO A 237 13.47 0.48 12.76
CA PRO A 237 12.17 0.26 12.13
C PRO A 237 12.15 0.88 10.75
N ILE A 238 11.68 0.13 9.76
CA ILE A 238 11.43 0.62 8.40
C ILE A 238 9.95 0.49 8.07
N ARG A 239 9.47 1.30 7.13
CA ARG A 239 8.10 1.22 6.61
C ARG A 239 7.75 -0.20 6.13
N SER A 240 6.62 -0.75 6.56
CA SER A 240 5.97 -1.86 5.83
C SER A 240 4.97 -1.29 4.83
N TYR A 241 5.06 -1.70 3.56
CA TYR A 241 4.21 -1.17 2.49
C TYR A 241 4.05 -2.21 1.38
N ALA A 242 3.20 -1.94 0.41
CA ALA A 242 2.75 -2.98 -0.51
C ALA A 242 3.88 -3.58 -1.37
N LEU A 243 4.92 -2.80 -1.72
CA LEU A 243 6.07 -3.32 -2.47
C LEU A 243 6.87 -4.34 -1.65
N ASN A 244 7.31 -3.98 -0.43
CA ASN A 244 8.15 -4.87 0.37
C ASN A 244 7.37 -6.02 1.04
N GLY A 245 6.06 -5.86 1.21
CA GLY A 245 5.17 -6.92 1.70
C GLY A 245 4.78 -7.92 0.61
N TYR A 246 4.36 -7.44 -0.56
CA TYR A 246 3.71 -8.30 -1.56
C TYR A 246 4.52 -8.56 -2.82
N LEU A 247 5.18 -7.56 -3.42
CA LEU A 247 5.83 -7.70 -4.73
C LEU A 247 7.30 -8.14 -4.64
N ALA A 248 8.10 -7.48 -3.80
CA ALA A 248 9.52 -7.78 -3.68
C ALA A 248 9.81 -9.23 -3.28
N PRO A 249 9.07 -9.87 -2.34
CA PRO A 249 9.31 -11.27 -1.98
C PRO A 249 9.01 -12.28 -3.09
N VAL A 250 8.27 -11.87 -4.13
CA VAL A 250 7.79 -12.77 -5.19
C VAL A 250 8.28 -12.37 -6.58
N SER A 251 9.18 -11.39 -6.69
CA SER A 251 9.62 -10.85 -7.98
C SER A 251 10.31 -11.88 -8.88
N GLY A 252 10.87 -12.94 -8.32
CA GLY A 252 11.50 -14.04 -9.07
C GLY A 252 10.53 -15.10 -9.60
N ARG A 253 9.22 -14.95 -9.40
CA ARG A 253 8.22 -15.89 -9.95
C ARG A 253 8.18 -15.77 -11.47
N ARG A 254 8.41 -16.88 -12.18
CA ARG A 254 8.48 -16.91 -13.65
C ARG A 254 7.19 -16.44 -14.34
N ASN A 255 6.04 -16.62 -13.71
CA ASN A 255 4.71 -16.25 -14.19
C ASN A 255 4.29 -14.82 -13.80
N LEU A 256 5.16 -14.02 -13.17
CA LEU A 256 4.92 -12.61 -12.86
C LEU A 256 5.94 -11.74 -13.60
N LYS A 257 5.45 -10.79 -14.43
CA LYS A 257 6.28 -9.79 -15.09
C LYS A 257 5.84 -8.39 -14.67
N VAL A 258 6.81 -7.54 -14.35
CA VAL A 258 6.56 -6.18 -13.85
C VAL A 258 7.26 -5.17 -14.75
N LEU A 259 6.49 -4.34 -15.44
CA LEU A 259 6.99 -3.20 -16.21
C LEU A 259 6.84 -1.92 -15.39
N THR A 260 7.91 -1.14 -15.29
CA THR A 260 7.92 0.14 -14.55
C THR A 260 8.25 1.30 -15.48
N GLY A 261 7.98 2.54 -15.04
CA GLY A 261 8.19 3.74 -15.86
C GLY A 261 7.23 3.85 -17.04
N ALA A 262 6.09 3.15 -16.99
CA ALA A 262 5.15 3.05 -18.09
C ALA A 262 3.75 3.51 -17.66
N VAL A 263 3.27 4.59 -18.27
CA VAL A 263 1.92 5.11 -18.02
C VAL A 263 0.95 4.41 -18.96
N VAL A 264 -0.08 3.76 -18.40
CA VAL A 264 -1.17 3.20 -19.21
C VAL A 264 -2.13 4.33 -19.56
N CYS A 265 -2.22 4.67 -20.85
CA CYS A 265 -3.07 5.77 -21.31
C CYS A 265 -4.46 5.33 -21.77
N LYS A 266 -4.62 4.09 -22.25
CA LYS A 266 -5.90 3.58 -22.78
C LYS A 266 -6.00 2.07 -22.62
N ILE A 267 -7.22 1.59 -22.36
CA ILE A 267 -7.58 0.17 -22.45
C ILE A 267 -8.25 -0.07 -23.80
N LEU A 268 -7.71 -1.01 -24.59
CA LEU A 268 -8.26 -1.36 -25.89
C LEU A 268 -9.31 -2.45 -25.74
N LEU A 269 -10.56 -2.13 -26.06
CA LEU A 269 -11.67 -3.08 -26.01
C LEU A 269 -11.91 -3.65 -27.41
N LYS A 270 -12.06 -4.98 -27.50
CA LYS A 270 -12.55 -5.68 -28.69
C LYS A 270 -13.87 -6.34 -28.32
N TRP A 271 -14.94 -5.91 -28.96
CA TRP A 271 -16.27 -6.49 -28.77
C TRP A 271 -16.51 -7.60 -29.80
N PRO A 272 -17.25 -8.67 -29.44
CA PRO A 272 -17.73 -9.65 -30.41
C PRO A 272 -18.54 -8.95 -31.50
N GLN A 273 -18.46 -9.43 -32.74
CA GLN A 273 -19.07 -8.78 -33.92
C GLN A 273 -20.62 -8.73 -33.88
N ASN A 274 -21.26 -9.27 -32.85
CA ASN A 274 -22.72 -9.38 -32.73
C ASN A 274 -23.34 -8.20 -31.97
N GLY A 275 -22.84 -6.99 -32.23
CA GLY A 275 -23.51 -5.71 -32.03
C GLY A 275 -24.36 -5.53 -30.78
N GLU A 276 -23.76 -4.94 -29.75
CA GLU A 276 -24.38 -3.86 -28.98
C GLU A 276 -23.27 -3.12 -28.20
N HIS A 277 -23.12 -1.83 -28.52
CA HIS A 277 -22.32 -0.80 -27.84
C HIS A 277 -20.78 -0.72 -28.09
N GLY A 278 -20.42 0.17 -29.04
CA GLY A 278 -19.33 1.16 -28.92
C GLY A 278 -17.88 0.71 -29.17
N VAL A 279 -17.30 1.08 -30.31
CA VAL A 279 -15.83 1.12 -30.51
C VAL A 279 -15.40 2.55 -30.78
N ASP A 280 -14.57 3.12 -29.89
CA ASP A 280 -13.76 4.30 -30.23
C ASP A 280 -12.56 3.85 -31.08
N ARG A 281 -12.57 4.22 -32.37
CA ARG A 281 -11.57 3.87 -33.39
C ARG A 281 -10.49 4.94 -33.55
N SER A 282 -10.43 5.93 -32.67
CA SER A 282 -9.45 7.01 -32.77
C SER A 282 -8.02 6.46 -32.58
N PRO A 283 -7.05 6.86 -33.41
CA PRO A 283 -5.65 6.49 -33.21
C PRO A 283 -5.18 6.96 -31.82
N PRO A 284 -4.25 6.24 -31.17
CA PRO A 284 -3.71 6.68 -29.90
C PRO A 284 -3.08 8.06 -30.09
N SER A 285 -3.64 9.08 -29.44
CA SER A 285 -2.93 10.35 -29.25
C SER A 285 -1.70 10.08 -28.38
N ALA A 286 -0.58 10.72 -28.70
CA ALA A 286 0.56 10.71 -27.80
C ALA A 286 0.12 11.26 -26.43
N CYS A 287 0.59 10.63 -25.35
CA CYS A 287 0.33 11.10 -23.99
C CYS A 287 1.33 12.23 -23.70
N ASP A 288 0.83 13.38 -23.22
CA ASP A 288 1.67 14.49 -22.73
C ASP A 288 2.38 14.13 -21.42
#